data_AF-A0A962FSQ8-F1
#
_entry.id   AF-A0A962FSQ8-F1
#
_cell.length_a   1.000
_cell.length_b   1.000
_cell.length_c   1.000
_cell.angle_alpha   90.00
_cell.angle_beta   90.00
_cell.angle_gamma   90.00
#
_symmetry.space_group_name_H-M   'P 1'
#
loop_
_entity.id
_entity.type
_entity.pdbx_description
1 polymer ?
#
loop_
_entity_poly.entity_id
_entity_poly.type
_entity_poly.pdbx_seq_one_letter_code
_entity_poly.pdbx_strand_id
1 'polypeptide(L)'
;MNAHPQTILDEAPDAALKELIVLTEKLIELMEEESRAMATGDSISFMAVQGDKEKLAARYQEGAREFHDRLEDFRGAPSLLLNRLEAAQNRLGAITRQNTNQMKPRDQKEEQDG
;
A
#
# COMPACT_ATOMS: atom_id res chain seq x y z
N MET A 1 -13.27 27.15 18.52
CA MET A 1 -13.77 25.93 17.85
C MET A 1 -12.59 25.01 17.69
N ASN A 2 -12.53 23.93 18.46
CA ASN A 2 -11.43 22.97 18.38
C ASN A 2 -11.64 22.12 17.12
N ALA A 3 -10.75 22.25 16.15
CA ALA A 3 -10.65 21.30 15.06
C ALA A 3 -10.08 20.01 15.66
N HIS A 4 -10.93 19.01 15.88
CA HIS A 4 -10.43 17.65 16.04
C HIS A 4 -9.70 17.31 14.73
N PRO A 5 -8.45 16.79 14.77
CA PRO A 5 -7.84 16.25 13.57
C PRO A 5 -8.82 15.19 13.04
N GLN A 6 -9.26 15.33 11.79
CA GLN A 6 -10.09 14.30 11.16
C GLN A 6 -9.24 13.05 11.07
N THR A 7 -9.49 12.07 11.93
CA THR A 7 -8.86 10.76 11.85
C THR A 7 -9.46 10.04 10.64
N ILE A 8 -8.62 9.35 9.88
CA ILE A 8 -9.09 8.57 8.74
C ILE A 8 -9.51 7.16 9.15
N LEU A 9 -9.02 6.67 10.29
CA LEU A 9 -9.43 5.42 10.89
C LEU A 9 -10.52 5.67 11.93
N ASP A 10 -11.44 4.72 12.02
CA ASP A 10 -12.47 4.69 13.05
C ASP A 10 -11.87 4.68 14.49
N GLU A 11 -12.65 5.17 15.46
CA GLU A 11 -12.24 5.14 16.87
C GLU A 11 -12.26 3.72 17.43
N ALA A 12 -13.14 2.84 16.94
CA ALA A 12 -13.21 1.45 17.37
C ALA A 12 -12.06 0.62 16.76
N PRO A 13 -11.22 -0.05 17.58
CA PRO A 13 -10.05 -0.78 17.10
C PRO A 13 -10.35 -1.82 16.01
N ASP A 14 -11.45 -2.56 16.15
CA ASP A 14 -11.85 -3.57 15.16
C ASP A 14 -12.25 -2.97 13.82
N ALA A 15 -12.90 -1.80 13.84
CA ALA A 15 -13.29 -1.08 12.63
C ALA A 15 -12.06 -0.47 11.96
N ALA A 16 -11.21 0.21 12.73
CA ALA A 16 -9.94 0.76 12.26
C ALA A 16 -9.04 -0.30 11.61
N LEU A 17 -8.91 -1.49 12.21
CA LEU A 17 -8.14 -2.59 11.62
C LEU A 17 -8.73 -3.04 10.27
N LYS A 18 -10.06 -3.18 10.18
CA LYS A 18 -10.72 -3.56 8.92
C LYS A 18 -10.52 -2.48 7.85
N GLU A 19 -10.60 -1.21 8.20
CA GLU A 19 -10.36 -0.10 7.29
C GLU A 19 -8.92 -0.09 6.78
N LEU A 20 -7.94 -0.24 7.67
CA LEU A 20 -6.54 -0.30 7.29
C LEU A 20 -6.21 -1.53 6.42
N ILE A 21 -6.83 -2.68 6.71
CA ILE A 21 -6.76 -3.88 5.86
C ILE A 21 -7.31 -3.57 4.46
N VAL A 22 -8.49 -2.95 4.37
CA VAL A 22 -9.11 -2.60 3.08
C VAL A 22 -8.26 -1.59 2.30
N LEU A 23 -7.67 -0.59 2.95
CA LEU A 23 -6.74 0.34 2.32
C LEU A 23 -5.52 -0.39 1.75
N THR A 24 -4.95 -1.32 2.53
CA THR A 24 -3.78 -2.11 2.15
C THR A 24 -4.10 -3.03 0.97
N GLU A 25 -5.24 -3.72 1.00
CA GLU A 25 -5.70 -4.61 -0.07
C GLU A 25 -5.96 -3.86 -1.37
N LYS A 26 -6.63 -2.70 -1.32
CA LYS A 26 -6.83 -1.85 -2.50
C LYS A 26 -5.51 -1.33 -3.08
N LEU A 27 -4.54 -1.00 -2.22
CA LEU A 27 -3.23 -0.55 -2.68
C LEU A 27 -2.48 -1.69 -3.38
N ILE A 28 -2.59 -2.92 -2.87
CA ILE A 28 -2.08 -4.12 -3.55
C ILE A 28 -2.71 -4.27 -4.93
N GLU A 29 -4.03 -4.14 -5.05
CA GLU A 29 -4.73 -4.27 -6.34
C GLU A 29 -4.22 -3.28 -7.39
N LEU A 30 -4.06 -2.01 -7.01
CA LEU A 30 -3.50 -0.97 -7.89
C LEU A 30 -2.05 -1.29 -8.28
N MET A 31 -1.24 -1.77 -7.33
CA MET A 31 0.15 -2.14 -7.62
C MET A 31 0.24 -3.35 -8.56
N GLU A 32 -0.69 -4.30 -8.48
CA GLU A 32 -0.76 -5.42 -9.42
C GLU A 32 -1.22 -4.98 -10.81
N GLU A 33 -2.18 -4.05 -10.88
CA GLU A 33 -2.63 -3.45 -12.14
C GLU A 33 -1.51 -2.66 -12.81
N GLU A 34 -0.77 -1.86 -12.04
CA GLU A 34 0.43 -1.17 -12.49
C GLU A 34 1.46 -2.16 -13.06
N SER A 35 1.74 -3.26 -12.35
CA SER A 35 2.69 -4.28 -12.81
C SER A 35 2.24 -4.91 -14.13
N ARG A 36 0.94 -5.18 -14.28
CA ARG A 36 0.38 -5.70 -15.54
C ARG A 36 0.52 -4.69 -16.68
N ALA A 37 0.17 -3.43 -16.45
CA ALA A 37 0.27 -2.38 -17.45
C ALA A 37 1.73 -2.15 -17.91
N MET A 38 2.69 -2.21 -16.99
CA MET A 38 4.12 -2.18 -17.34
C MET A 38 4.53 -3.40 -18.18
N ALA A 39 4.09 -4.60 -17.81
CA ALA A 39 4.43 -5.83 -18.53
C ALA A 39 3.87 -5.88 -19.95
N THR A 40 2.70 -5.26 -20.19
CA THR A 40 2.06 -5.19 -21.52
C THR A 40 2.46 -3.96 -22.32
N GLY A 41 3.22 -3.01 -21.74
CA GLY A 41 3.55 -1.75 -22.38
C GLY A 41 2.36 -0.80 -22.53
N ASP A 42 1.29 -1.00 -21.76
CA ASP A 42 0.10 -0.14 -21.77
C ASP A 42 0.35 1.13 -20.93
N SER A 43 0.91 2.14 -21.58
CA SER A 43 1.24 3.42 -20.94
C SER A 43 0.01 4.20 -20.46
N ILE A 44 -1.15 4.02 -21.10
CA ILE A 44 -2.38 4.72 -20.72
C ILE A 44 -2.89 4.17 -19.40
N SER A 45 -3.03 2.84 -19.29
CA SER A 45 -3.45 2.18 -18.06
C SER A 45 -2.44 2.42 -16.93
N PHE A 46 -1.14 2.38 -17.24
CA PHE A 46 -0.09 2.69 -16.27
C PHE A 46 -0.23 4.10 -15.67
N MET A 47 -0.44 5.11 -16.50
CA MET A 47 -0.63 6.50 -16.05
C MET A 47 -1.93 6.69 -15.26
N ALA A 48 -3.01 6.05 -15.66
CA ALA A 48 -4.29 6.11 -14.94
C ALA A 48 -4.14 5.58 -13.50
N VAL A 49 -3.48 4.43 -13.35
CA VAL A 49 -3.24 3.79 -12.05
C VAL A 49 -2.34 4.62 -11.14
N GLN A 50 -1.38 5.41 -11.66
CA GLN A 50 -0.52 6.27 -10.83
C GLN A 50 -1.33 7.25 -9.97
N GLY A 51 -2.31 7.94 -10.58
CA GLY A 51 -3.08 8.97 -9.88
C GLY A 51 -3.93 8.41 -8.76
N ASP A 52 -4.51 7.23 -8.96
CA ASP A 52 -5.30 6.55 -7.92
C ASP A 52 -4.41 5.95 -6.84
N LYS A 53 -3.23 5.41 -7.22
CA LYS A 53 -2.23 4.90 -6.29
C LYS A 53 -1.71 5.99 -5.37
N GLU A 54 -1.39 7.18 -5.86
CA GLU A 54 -0.90 8.29 -5.04
C GLU A 54 -1.90 8.70 -3.96
N LYS A 55 -3.17 8.87 -4.34
CA LYS A 55 -4.25 9.21 -3.39
C LYS A 55 -4.43 8.12 -2.33
N LEU A 56 -4.44 6.86 -2.77
CA LEU A 56 -4.65 5.75 -1.85
C LEU A 56 -3.43 5.51 -0.95
N ALA A 57 -2.21 5.69 -1.47
CA ALA A 57 -0.97 5.59 -0.71
C ALA A 57 -0.91 6.67 0.38
N ALA A 58 -1.30 7.91 0.08
CA ALA A 58 -1.39 8.98 1.07
C ALA A 58 -2.35 8.60 2.23
N ARG A 59 -3.54 8.08 1.89
CA ARG A 59 -4.49 7.59 2.90
C ARG A 59 -3.94 6.40 3.68
N TYR A 60 -3.31 5.43 3.03
CA TYR A 60 -2.68 4.31 3.73
C TYR A 60 -1.60 4.79 4.71
N GLN A 61 -0.76 5.75 4.31
CA GLN A 61 0.30 6.29 5.16
C GLN A 61 -0.26 6.99 6.40
N GLU A 62 -1.30 7.81 6.24
CA GLU A 62 -1.98 8.47 7.35
C GLU A 62 -2.64 7.46 8.29
N GLY A 63 -3.32 6.45 7.75
CA GLY A 63 -3.93 5.38 8.58
C GLY A 63 -2.90 4.52 9.29
N ALA A 64 -1.79 4.19 8.63
CA ALA A 64 -0.69 3.46 9.25
C ALA A 64 -0.05 4.27 10.39
N ARG A 65 0.07 5.60 10.22
CA ARG A 65 0.52 6.50 11.27
C ARG A 65 -0.46 6.54 12.44
N GLU A 66 -1.76 6.71 12.18
CA GLU A 66 -2.78 6.70 13.23
C GLU A 66 -2.81 5.38 14.00
N PHE A 67 -2.71 4.25 13.29
CA PHE A 67 -2.60 2.92 13.91
C PHE A 67 -1.37 2.83 14.82
N HIS A 68 -0.22 3.33 14.37
CA HIS A 68 1.01 3.35 15.15
C HIS A 68 0.88 4.26 16.39
N ASP A 69 0.30 5.45 16.23
CA ASP A 69 0.12 6.41 17.33
C ASP A 69 -0.87 5.90 18.40
N ARG A 70 -1.73 4.94 18.02
CA ARG A 70 -2.78 4.33 18.85
C ARG A 70 -2.54 2.86 19.21
N LEU A 71 -1.29 2.37 19.14
CA LEU A 71 -0.97 0.94 19.34
C LEU A 71 -1.58 0.31 20.62
N GLU A 72 -1.67 1.07 21.71
CA GLU A 72 -2.27 0.59 22.96
C GLU A 72 -3.76 0.23 22.82
N ASP A 73 -4.50 0.95 21.98
CA ASP A 73 -5.92 0.71 21.70
C ASP A 73 -6.15 -0.66 21.04
N PHE A 74 -5.15 -1.18 20.34
CA PHE A 74 -5.22 -2.43 19.58
C PHE A 74 -4.72 -3.66 20.34
N ARG A 75 -4.21 -3.52 21.57
CA ARG A 75 -3.68 -4.67 22.36
C ARG A 75 -4.73 -5.76 22.62
N GLY A 76 -6.01 -5.41 22.65
CA GLY A 76 -7.13 -6.34 22.83
C GLY A 76 -7.80 -6.77 21.52
N ALA A 77 -7.31 -6.32 20.37
CA ALA A 77 -7.96 -6.59 19.09
C ALA A 77 -7.90 -8.09 18.73
N PRO A 78 -8.88 -8.60 17.96
CA PRO A 78 -8.88 -9.97 17.49
C PRO A 78 -7.59 -10.33 16.74
N SER A 79 -6.90 -11.37 17.19
CA SER A 79 -5.66 -11.84 16.57
C SER A 79 -5.81 -12.15 15.08
N LEU A 80 -7.00 -12.60 14.66
CA LEU A 80 -7.32 -12.82 13.25
C LEU A 80 -7.19 -11.54 12.40
N LEU A 81 -7.62 -10.38 12.92
CA LEU A 81 -7.52 -9.11 12.21
C LEU A 81 -6.07 -8.63 12.14
N LEU A 82 -5.33 -8.73 13.25
CA LEU A 82 -3.91 -8.38 13.29
C LEU A 82 -3.09 -9.24 12.30
N ASN A 83 -3.30 -10.56 12.31
CA ASN A 83 -2.63 -11.48 11.38
C ASN A 83 -2.99 -11.17 9.92
N ARG A 84 -4.25 -10.80 9.63
CA ARG A 84 -4.66 -10.41 8.27
C ARG A 84 -4.00 -9.10 7.84
N LEU A 85 -3.92 -8.12 8.73
CA LEU A 85 -3.24 -6.86 8.45
C LEU A 85 -1.74 -7.10 8.16
N GLU A 86 -1.07 -7.90 9.00
CA GLU A 86 0.33 -8.26 8.80
C GLU A 86 0.55 -8.98 7.46
N ALA A 87 -0.30 -9.96 7.13
CA ALA A 87 -0.22 -10.66 5.85
C ALA A 87 -0.40 -9.71 4.66
N ALA A 88 -1.35 -8.78 4.74
CA ALA A 88 -1.57 -7.76 3.71
C ALA A 88 -0.35 -6.83 3.58
N GLN A 89 0.19 -6.31 4.69
CA GLN A 89 1.37 -5.44 4.67
C GLN A 89 2.62 -6.14 4.10
N ASN A 90 2.82 -7.41 4.43
CA ASN A 90 3.89 -8.22 3.87
C ASN A 90 3.75 -8.39 2.35
N ARG A 91 2.53 -8.65 1.87
CA ARG A 91 2.23 -8.74 0.43
C ARG A 91 2.46 -7.40 -0.28
N LEU A 92 2.00 -6.30 0.30
CA LEU A 92 2.22 -4.95 -0.22
C LEU A 92 3.73 -4.66 -0.36
N GLY A 93 4.53 -5.01 0.66
CA GLY A 93 5.98 -4.85 0.61
C GLY A 93 6.65 -5.70 -0.46
N ALA A 94 6.17 -6.93 -0.71
CA ALA A 94 6.68 -7.79 -1.76
C ALA A 94 6.41 -7.21 -3.16
N ILE A 95 5.18 -6.78 -3.44
CA ILE A 95 4.78 -6.23 -4.74
C ILE A 95 5.48 -4.88 -5.00
N THR A 96 5.62 -4.03 -3.98
CA THR A 96 6.34 -2.76 -4.11
C THR A 96 7.79 -2.98 -4.57
N ARG A 97 8.48 -3.96 -3.97
CA ARG A 97 9.84 -4.34 -4.38
C ARG A 97 9.88 -4.89 -5.81
N GLN A 98 8.90 -5.71 -6.18
CA GLN A 98 8.77 -6.23 -7.54
C GLN A 98 8.62 -5.11 -8.57
N ASN A 99 7.66 -4.19 -8.38
CA ASN A 99 7.40 -3.09 -9.31
C ASN A 99 8.60 -2.15 -9.41
N THR A 100 9.25 -1.84 -8.28
CA THR A 100 10.46 -1.03 -8.27
C THR A 100 11.59 -1.67 -9.07
N ASN A 101 11.73 -3.01 -9.02
CA ASN A 101 12.73 -3.72 -9.81
C ASN A 101 12.40 -3.74 -11.32
N GLN A 102 11.11 -3.72 -11.69
CA GLN A 102 10.68 -3.61 -13.10
C GLN A 102 10.93 -2.20 -13.67
N MET A 103 10.88 -1.16 -12.84
CA MET A 103 11.09 0.24 -13.23
C MET A 103 12.56 0.66 -13.33
N LYS A 104 13.49 -0.12 -12.75
CA LYS A 104 14.92 0.18 -12.88
C LYS A 104 15.32 0.04 -14.36
N PRO A 105 16.10 0.99 -14.90
CA PRO A 105 16.73 0.80 -16.21
C PRO A 105 17.45 -0.54 -16.20
N ARG A 106 17.31 -1.32 -17.28
CA ARG A 106 18.25 -2.40 -17.55
C ARG A 106 19.59 -1.75 -17.86
N ASP A 107 20.33 -1.35 -16.84
CA ASP A 107 21.71 -0.89 -17.01
C ASP A 107 22.53 -2.05 -17.58
N GLN A 108 22.75 -1.95 -18.89
CA GLN A 108 23.96 -2.32 -19.62
C GLN A 108 24.60 -3.66 -19.24
N LYS A 109 24.18 -4.72 -19.93
CA LYS A 109 25.07 -5.82 -20.31
C LYS A 109 25.12 -5.94 -21.83
N GLU A 110 25.55 -4.87 -22.48
CA GLU A 110 26.05 -4.87 -23.85
C GLU A 110 27.30 -4.00 -23.85
N GLU A 111 28.40 -4.52 -23.29
CA GLU A 111 29.78 -4.09 -23.56
C GLU A 111 30.74 -4.99 -22.78
N GLN A 112 30.93 -6.20 -23.32
CA GLN A 112 32.19 -6.94 -23.24
C GLN A 112 32.14 -8.04 -24.31
N ASP A 113 32.16 -7.59 -25.56
CA ASP A 113 32.84 -8.32 -26.62
C ASP A 113 34.16 -7.57 -26.85
N GLY A 114 35.26 -8.27 -26.57
CA GLY A 114 36.64 -7.80 -26.71
C GLY A 114 37.57 -8.99 -26.57
#